data_AF-A0AAW8YGG4-F1
#
_entry.id   AF-A0AAW8YGG4-F1
#
_cell.length_a   1.000
_cell.length_b   1.000
_cell.length_c   1.000
_cell.angle_alpha   90.00
_cell.angle_beta   90.00
_cell.angle_gamma   90.00
#
_symmetry.space_group_name_H-M   'P 1'
#
loop_
_entity.id
_entity.type
_entity.pdbx_description
1 polymer ?
#
loop_
_entity_poly.entity_id
_entity_poly.type
_entity_poly.pdbx_seq_one_letter_code
_entity_poly.pdbx_strand_id
1 'polypeptide(L)' 'MQKTWLKTGINFTMEGVGHDKKVRRSFANVDKDVSAVQVEELARALEMLLEDEVTEAQVVTTEQVTLN' A
#
# COMPACT_ATOMS: atom_id res chain seq x y z
N MET A 1 -0.34 -28.10 12.25
CA MET A 1 -0.79 -27.11 11.25
C MET A 1 0.20 -25.96 11.24
N GLN A 2 1.01 -25.85 10.19
CA GLN A 2 1.90 -24.71 9.99
C GLN A 2 1.01 -23.54 9.55
N LYS A 3 0.93 -22.48 10.35
CA LYS A 3 0.15 -21.30 10.00
C LYS A 3 0.91 -20.55 8.90
N THR A 4 0.43 -20.63 7.67
CA THR A 4 0.88 -19.76 6.58
C THR A 4 0.30 -18.38 6.82
N TRP A 5 1.15 -17.39 7.10
CA TRP A 5 0.69 -16.00 7.24
C TRP A 5 0.79 -15.33 5.87
N LEU A 6 -0.34 -14.86 5.36
CA LEU A 6 -0.37 -13.96 4.21
C LEU A 6 -0.09 -12.55 4.75
N LYS A 7 1.01 -11.92 4.33
CA LYS A 7 1.23 -10.49 4.61
C LYS A 7 0.81 -9.71 3.38
N THR A 8 -0.33 -9.03 3.47
CA THR A 8 -0.76 -8.05 2.46
C THR A 8 -0.37 -6.65 2.91
N GLY A 9 0.11 -5.85 1.98
CA GLY A 9 0.45 -4.45 2.19
C GLY A 9 0.07 -3.60 0.99
N ILE A 10 0.00 -2.29 1.20
CA ILE A 10 -0.21 -1.30 0.13
C ILE A 10 0.97 -0.35 0.12
N ASN A 11 1.52 -0.08 -1.05
CA ASN A 11 2.53 0.94 -1.27
C ASN A 11 1.93 2.08 -2.08
N PHE A 12 2.20 3.32 -1.66
CA PHE A 12 1.89 4.52 -2.41
C PHE A 12 3.18 5.27 -2.73
N THR A 13 3.32 5.74 -3.96
CA THR A 13 4.37 6.68 -4.35
C THR A 13 3.76 8.07 -4.45
N MET A 14 4.24 8.99 -3.63
CA MET A 14 3.71 10.34 -3.51
C MET A 14 4.75 11.38 -3.98
N GLU A 15 4.29 12.45 -4.61
CA GLU A 15 5.11 13.56 -5.11
C GLU A 15 4.31 14.86 -5.01
N GLY A 16 4.93 15.96 -4.58
CA GLY A 16 4.22 17.23 -4.45
C GLY A 16 4.92 18.24 -3.56
N VAL A 17 4.18 19.26 -3.14
CA VAL A 17 4.73 20.42 -2.40
C VAL A 17 5.29 19.98 -1.03
N GLY A 18 4.73 18.92 -0.45
CA GLY A 18 5.23 18.31 0.79
C GLY A 18 6.47 17.43 0.59
N HIS A 19 6.72 16.97 -0.64
CA HIS A 19 7.83 16.07 -0.96
C HIS A 19 8.43 16.39 -2.36
N ASP A 20 9.48 17.24 -2.38
CA ASP A 20 10.28 17.59 -3.58
C ASP A 20 10.85 16.38 -4.36
N LYS A 21 10.83 15.19 -3.77
CA LYS A 21 11.25 13.93 -4.38
C LYS A 21 10.19 12.88 -4.13
N LYS A 22 9.98 11.98 -5.09
CA LYS A 22 9.08 10.82 -4.94
C LYS A 22 9.36 10.08 -3.63
N VAL A 23 8.37 10.05 -2.74
CA VAL A 23 8.42 9.31 -1.47
C VAL A 23 7.50 8.12 -1.52
N ARG A 24 8.03 6.95 -1.17
CA ARG A 24 7.24 5.73 -1.02
C ARG A 24 6.74 5.60 0.42
N ARG A 25 5.43 5.44 0.59
CA ARG A 25 4.78 5.11 1.86
C ARG A 25 4.22 3.70 1.80
N SER A 26 4.39 2.94 2.88
CA SER A 26 3.98 1.53 2.94
C SER A 26 3.07 1.28 4.14
N PHE A 27 1.92 0.68 3.87
CA PHE A 27 0.98 0.18 4.87
C PHE A 27 1.08 -1.34 4.92
N ALA A 28 1.34 -1.90 6.10
CA ALA A 28 1.50 -3.34 6.31
C ALA A 28 0.30 -3.94 7.05
N ASN A 29 0.13 -5.26 6.94
CA ASN A 29 -0.95 -6.03 7.57
C ASN A 29 -2.36 -5.56 7.12
N VAL A 30 -2.47 -5.21 5.85
CA VAL A 30 -3.76 -4.90 5.23
C VAL A 30 -4.54 -6.19 5.03
N ASP A 31 -5.87 -6.09 4.99
CA ASP A 31 -6.72 -7.24 4.67
C ASP A 31 -6.33 -7.88 3.32
N LYS A 32 -6.36 -9.20 3.25
CA LYS A 32 -5.97 -9.96 2.05
C LYS A 32 -6.90 -9.71 0.86
N ASP A 33 -8.14 -9.31 1.11
CA ASP A 33 -9.18 -9.11 0.09
C ASP A 33 -9.39 -7.61 -0.21
N VAL A 34 -8.41 -6.75 0.12
CA VAL A 34 -8.50 -5.32 -0.17
C VAL A 34 -8.69 -5.07 -1.67
N SER A 35 -9.77 -4.39 -2.01
CA SER A 35 -10.15 -4.12 -3.39
C SER A 35 -9.39 -2.92 -3.98
N ALA A 36 -9.25 -2.89 -5.30
CA ALA A 36 -8.65 -1.75 -6.00
C ALA A 36 -9.40 -0.43 -5.71
N VAL A 37 -10.74 -0.48 -5.59
CA VAL A 37 -11.57 0.69 -5.26
C VAL A 37 -11.22 1.25 -3.89
N GLN A 38 -11.05 0.39 -2.87
CA GLN A 38 -10.65 0.83 -1.52
C GLN A 38 -9.24 1.44 -1.51
N VAL A 39 -8.33 0.92 -2.33
CA VAL A 39 -6.97 1.49 -2.47
C VAL A 39 -7.02 2.87 -3.14
N GLU A 40 -7.87 3.03 -4.15
CA GLU A 40 -8.08 4.31 -4.84
C GLU A 40 -8.74 5.35 -3.93
N GLU A 41 -9.75 4.97 -3.16
CA GLU A 41 -10.39 5.86 -2.17
C GLU A 41 -9.39 6.31 -1.10
N LEU A 42 -8.52 5.40 -0.64
CA LEU A 42 -7.44 5.75 0.29
C LEU A 42 -6.42 6.69 -0.36
N ALA A 43 -6.05 6.49 -1.63
CA ALA A 43 -5.16 7.40 -2.36
C ALA A 43 -5.73 8.82 -2.39
N ARG A 44 -7.01 8.97 -2.79
CA ARG A 44 -7.69 10.28 -2.80
C ARG A 44 -7.74 10.92 -1.42
N ALA A 45 -7.99 10.14 -0.37
CA ALA A 45 -7.98 10.64 0.99
C ALA A 45 -6.58 11.14 1.41
N LEU A 46 -5.51 10.48 0.97
CA LEU A 46 -4.13 10.92 1.21
C LEU A 46 -3.81 12.22 0.47
N GLU A 47 -4.24 12.37 -0.79
CA GLU A 47 -4.09 13.61 -1.57
C GLU A 47 -4.90 14.78 -1.01
N MET A 48 -6.01 14.52 -0.32
CA MET A 48 -6.77 15.58 0.36
C MET A 48 -6.09 16.05 1.65
N LEU A 49 -5.32 15.17 2.31
CA LEU A 49 -4.67 15.45 3.59
C LEU A 49 -3.25 15.99 3.43
N LEU A 50 -2.60 15.63 2.33
CA LEU A 50 -1.23 15.98 1.99
C LEU A 50 -1.31 16.80 0.72
N GLU A 51 -0.62 17.94 0.62
CA GLU A 51 -0.53 18.73 -0.62
C GLU A 51 0.35 18.03 -1.70
N ASP A 52 0.18 16.72 -1.80
CA ASP A 52 0.90 15.78 -2.66
C ASP A 52 -0.08 15.00 -3.52
N GLU A 53 0.39 14.57 -4.69
CA GLU A 53 -0.33 13.66 -5.58
C GLU A 53 0.18 12.22 -5.40
N VAL A 54 -0.73 11.26 -5.46
CA VAL A 54 -0.39 9.83 -5.48
C VAL A 54 -0.19 9.41 -6.93
N THR A 55 1.06 9.18 -7.30
CA THR A 55 1.45 8.82 -8.67
C THR A 55 1.38 7.32 -8.96
N GLU A 56 1.41 6.49 -7.90
CA GLU A 56 1.37 5.03 -8.01
C GLU A 56 0.78 4.43 -6.73
N ALA A 57 -0.04 3.38 -6.89
CA ALA A 57 -0.54 2.56 -5.80
C ALA A 57 -0.37 1.07 -6.15
N GLN A 58 0.20 0.29 -5.22
CA GLN A 58 0.49 -1.13 -5.42
C GLN A 58 0.10 -1.97 -4.20
N VAL A 59 -0.75 -2.96 -4.41
CA VAL A 59 -0.99 -4.03 -3.42
C VAL A 59 0.10 -5.07 -3.54
N VAL A 60 0.73 -5.43 -2.43
CA VAL A 60 1.78 -6.44 -2.35
C VAL A 60 1.34 -7.55 -1.41
N THR A 61 1.28 -8.77 -1.92
CA THR A 61 0.96 -9.96 -1.14
C THR A 61 2.21 -10.82 -1.04
N THR A 62 2.65 -11.11 0.18
CA THR A 62 3.77 -12.02 0.45
C THR A 62 3.25 -13.28 1.13
N GLU A 63 3.45 -14.42 0.48
CA GLU A 63 3.16 -15.73 1.05
C GLU A 63 4.43 -16.33 1.65
N GLN A 64 4.34 -16.84 2.89
CA GLN A 64 5.43 -17.61 3.48
C GLN A 64 5.43 -19.03 2.89
N VAL A 65 6.38 -19.32 2.00
CA VAL A 65 6.64 -20.70 1.56
C VAL A 65 7.48 -21.40 2.62
N THR A 66 6.95 -22.47 3.21
CA THR A 66 7.73 -23.30 4.12
C THR A 66 8.05 -24.63 3.44
N LEU A 67 9.35 -24.93 3.33
CA LEU A 67 9.85 -26.18 2.77
C LEU A 67 10.02 -27.17 3.91
N ASN A 68 9.44 -28.37 3.77
CA ASN A 68 9.63 -29.49 4.69
C ASN A 68 10.91 -30.26 4.37
#